data_AF-A0A9W8MFT9-F1
#
_entry.id   AF-A0A9W8MFT9-F1
#
_cell.length_a   1.000
_cell.length_b   1.000
_cell.length_c   1.000
_cell.angle_alpha   90.00
_cell.angle_beta   90.00
_cell.angle_gamma   90.00
#
_symmetry.space_group_name_H-M   'P 1'
#
loop_
_entity.id
_entity.type
_entity.pdbx_description
1 polymer ?
#
loop_
_entity_poly.entity_id
_entity_poly.type
_entity_poly.pdbx_seq_one_letter_code
_entity_poly.pdbx_strand_id
1 'polypeptide(L)'
;MQQFMEEIDRSRIELAWKTKELESAKEEVENLKKERAEIQATLRLKDEMLGKSENTLSALASLLESTKKEVESLKKEQAAVSRLVKDQLEVTKGGAREIREDLDRLKQLAIDSEGRSLVDLNVYLNGRTPGLDAEYKAMERSVFDINQAGLIWLTNRPVWHSDGVKVSYIRFTALIEGDKVSLDKLREGIVKSHQRIWKCDAISTLKL
;
A
#
# COMPACT_ATOMS: atom_id res chain seq x y z
N MET A 1 35.26 93.61 52.26
CA MET A 1 35.63 93.19 50.89
C MET A 1 36.16 91.76 50.84
N GLN A 2 37.06 91.36 51.74
CA GLN A 2 37.64 89.99 51.78
C GLN A 2 36.62 88.88 52.06
N GLN A 3 35.72 89.05 53.04
CA GLN A 3 34.64 88.07 53.34
C GLN A 3 33.70 87.82 52.16
N PHE A 4 33.42 88.85 51.36
CA PHE A 4 32.54 88.73 50.18
C PHE A 4 33.22 87.95 49.05
N MET A 5 34.55 88.06 48.90
CA MET A 5 35.30 87.25 47.95
C MET A 5 35.37 85.78 48.38
N GLU A 6 35.57 85.51 49.67
CA GLU A 6 35.55 84.14 50.20
C GLU A 6 34.18 83.45 50.05
N GLU A 7 33.09 84.20 50.17
CA GLU A 7 31.73 83.69 49.96
C GLU A 7 31.45 83.37 48.48
N ILE A 8 31.90 84.23 47.56
CA ILE A 8 31.84 83.97 46.11
C ILE A 8 32.66 82.72 45.76
N ASP A 9 33.86 82.56 46.33
CA ASP A 9 34.70 81.39 46.06
C ASP A 9 34.08 80.10 46.62
N ARG A 10 33.46 80.14 47.80
CA ARG A 10 32.71 78.99 48.34
C ARG A 10 31.51 78.63 47.46
N SER A 11 30.72 79.62 47.02
CA SER A 11 29.58 79.37 46.13
C SER A 11 30.00 78.80 44.78
N ARG A 12 31.16 79.22 44.23
CA ARG A 12 31.71 78.66 42.99
C ARG A 12 32.12 77.19 43.15
N ILE A 13 32.77 76.86 44.25
CA ILE A 13 33.15 75.47 44.56
C ILE A 13 31.91 74.60 44.72
N GLU A 14 30.89 75.09 45.44
CA GLU A 14 29.63 74.36 45.63
C GLU A 14 28.87 74.16 44.31
N LEU A 15 28.83 75.18 43.44
CA LEU A 15 28.22 75.08 42.11
C LEU A 15 28.97 74.09 41.20
N ALA A 16 30.31 74.11 41.23
CA ALA A 16 31.11 73.16 40.47
C ALA A 16 30.88 71.72 40.95
N TRP A 17 30.74 71.52 42.26
CA TRP A 17 30.45 70.21 42.84
C TRP A 17 29.05 69.72 42.45
N LYS A 18 28.01 70.56 42.59
CA LYS A 18 26.63 70.23 42.16
C LYS A 18 26.53 69.96 40.65
N THR A 19 27.32 70.67 39.84
CA THR A 19 27.36 70.46 38.39
C THR A 19 27.97 69.11 38.05
N LYS A 20 29.05 68.72 38.74
CA LYS A 20 29.68 67.40 38.58
C LYS A 20 28.76 66.26 39.05
N GLU A 21 28.05 66.43 40.15
CA GLU A 21 27.04 65.48 40.62
C GLU A 21 25.89 65.33 39.62
N LEU A 22 25.44 66.45 39.03
CA LEU A 22 24.39 66.44 38.01
C LEU A 22 24.85 65.76 36.70
N GLU A 23 26.10 65.97 36.29
CA GLU A 23 26.69 65.28 35.13
C GLU A 23 26.79 63.77 35.38
N SER A 24 27.25 63.36 36.56
CA SER A 24 27.29 61.95 36.96
C SER A 24 25.90 61.32 36.98
N ALA A 25 24.89 62.04 37.49
CA ALA A 25 23.50 61.56 37.51
C ALA A 25 22.91 61.48 36.09
N LYS A 26 23.29 62.38 35.18
CA LYS A 26 22.87 62.31 33.76
C LYS A 26 23.45 61.09 33.06
N GLU A 27 24.73 60.82 33.28
CA GLU A 27 25.41 59.64 32.72
C GLU A 27 24.79 58.33 33.24
N GLU A 28 24.47 58.26 34.54
CA GLU A 28 23.77 57.12 35.12
C GLU A 28 22.36 56.93 34.52
N VAL A 29 21.60 58.02 34.34
CA VAL A 29 20.27 57.96 33.70
C VAL A 29 20.37 57.52 32.23
N GLU A 30 21.42 57.92 31.51
CA GLU A 30 21.64 57.50 30.13
C GLU A 30 21.98 56.00 30.04
N ASN A 31 22.84 55.52 30.94
CA ASN A 31 23.14 54.09 31.07
C ASN A 31 21.89 53.26 31.39
N LEU A 32 21.06 53.70 32.35
CA LEU A 32 19.81 53.02 32.70
C LEU A 32 18.79 53.02 31.55
N LYS A 33 18.75 54.08 30.74
CA LYS A 33 17.91 54.11 29.53
C LYS A 33 18.38 53.09 28.49
N LYS A 34 19.70 52.93 28.34
CA LYS A 34 20.29 51.94 27.45
C LYS A 34 20.00 50.51 27.91
N GLU A 35 20.23 50.21 29.19
CA GLU A 35 19.90 48.91 29.78
C GLU A 35 18.41 48.57 29.66
N ARG A 36 17.53 49.56 29.89
CA ARG A 36 16.08 49.38 29.72
C ARG A 36 15.72 49.04 28.27
N ALA A 37 16.37 49.66 27.29
CA ALA A 37 16.13 49.37 25.88
C ALA A 37 16.58 47.95 25.51
N GLU A 38 17.73 47.50 26.02
CA GLU A 38 18.25 46.15 25.82
C GLU A 38 17.35 45.07 26.46
N ILE A 39 16.83 45.34 27.66
CA ILE A 39 15.85 44.47 28.33
C ILE A 39 14.55 44.40 27.52
N GLN A 40 14.03 45.54 27.03
CA GLN A 40 12.82 45.56 26.21
C GLN A 40 13.00 44.81 24.88
N ALA A 41 14.16 44.92 24.24
CA ALA A 41 14.47 44.18 23.01
C ALA A 41 14.49 42.66 23.28
N THR A 42 15.12 42.25 24.40
CA THR A 42 15.18 40.84 24.81
C THR A 42 13.78 40.27 25.10
N LEU A 43 12.92 41.04 25.77
CA LEU A 43 11.54 40.64 26.05
C LEU A 43 10.72 40.49 24.76
N ARG A 44 10.85 41.41 23.80
CA ARG A 44 10.17 41.29 22.50
C ARG A 44 10.59 40.04 21.74
N LEU A 45 11.88 39.71 21.72
CA LEU A 45 12.38 38.49 21.09
C LEU A 45 11.81 37.23 21.76
N LYS A 46 11.68 37.24 23.10
CA LYS A 46 11.07 36.14 23.86
C LYS A 46 9.59 35.96 23.51
N ASP A 47 8.83 37.04 23.43
CA ASP A 47 7.41 37.00 23.07
C ASP A 47 7.20 36.50 21.63
N GLU A 48 8.05 36.91 20.68
CA GLU A 48 8.03 36.40 19.30
C GLU A 48 8.38 34.91 19.22
N MET A 49 9.36 34.45 19.99
CA MET A 49 9.73 33.03 20.05
C MET A 49 8.62 32.17 20.66
N LEU A 50 7.96 32.66 21.71
CA LEU A 50 6.81 31.98 22.32
C LEU A 50 5.64 31.88 21.35
N GLY A 51 5.27 32.96 20.66
CA GLY A 51 4.21 32.94 19.65
C GLY A 51 4.51 32.01 18.46
N LYS A 52 5.77 31.93 18.01
CA LYS A 52 6.19 30.94 16.99
C LYS A 52 6.08 29.51 17.51
N SER A 53 6.43 29.27 18.77
CA SER A 53 6.37 27.94 19.39
C SER A 53 4.94 27.41 19.52
N GLU A 54 3.97 28.26 19.89
CA GLU A 54 2.55 27.92 19.98
C GLU A 54 1.97 27.53 18.61
N ASN A 55 2.32 28.27 17.56
CA ASN A 55 1.92 27.95 16.19
C ASN A 55 2.50 26.62 15.70
N THR A 56 3.77 26.33 16.01
CA THR A 56 4.39 25.03 15.67
C THR A 56 3.78 23.86 16.44
N LEU A 57 3.44 24.05 17.72
CA LEU A 57 2.79 23.00 18.52
C LEU A 57 1.38 22.70 18.04
N SER A 58 0.62 23.75 17.67
CA SER A 58 -0.72 23.60 17.09
C SER A 58 -0.69 22.86 15.74
N ALA A 59 0.26 23.21 14.87
CA ALA A 59 0.46 22.51 13.60
C ALA A 59 0.86 21.04 13.78
N LEU A 60 1.77 20.75 14.73
CA LEU A 60 2.17 19.39 15.08
C LEU A 60 1.01 18.56 15.65
N ALA A 61 0.19 19.13 16.53
CA ALA A 61 -0.98 18.45 17.09
C ALA A 61 -2.01 18.11 15.99
N SER A 62 -2.22 19.03 15.04
CA SER A 62 -3.13 18.81 13.90
C SER A 62 -2.63 17.71 12.96
N LEU A 63 -1.32 17.69 12.66
CA LEU A 63 -0.70 16.62 11.88
C LEU A 63 -0.79 15.27 12.59
N LEU A 64 -0.53 15.23 13.89
CA LEU A 64 -0.59 14.00 14.69
C LEU A 64 -2.01 13.40 14.69
N GLU A 65 -3.03 14.25 14.83
CA GLU A 65 -4.43 13.84 14.78
C GLU A 65 -4.83 13.35 13.37
N SER A 66 -4.32 13.99 12.32
CA SER A 66 -4.50 13.54 10.93
C SER A 66 -3.87 12.16 10.71
N THR A 67 -2.61 11.98 11.11
CA THR A 67 -1.89 10.71 11.01
C THR A 67 -2.57 9.61 11.82
N LYS A 68 -3.11 9.93 13.00
CA LYS A 68 -3.87 8.96 13.81
C LYS A 68 -5.10 8.44 13.06
N LYS A 69 -5.86 9.33 12.41
CA LYS A 69 -7.04 8.95 11.61
C LYS A 69 -6.67 8.08 10.41
N GLU A 70 -5.57 8.40 9.72
CA GLU A 70 -5.06 7.57 8.62
C GLU A 70 -4.65 6.17 9.11
N VAL A 71 -3.94 6.08 10.24
CA VAL A 71 -3.55 4.79 10.84
C VAL A 71 -4.77 3.97 11.25
N GLU A 72 -5.81 4.59 11.80
CA GLU A 72 -7.08 3.90 12.11
C GLU A 72 -7.79 3.41 10.84
N SER A 73 -7.74 4.18 9.76
CA SER A 73 -8.27 3.78 8.45
C SER A 73 -7.51 2.57 7.88
N LEU A 74 -6.19 2.63 7.88
CA LEU A 74 -5.32 1.55 7.38
C LEU A 74 -5.50 0.25 8.19
N LYS A 75 -5.72 0.34 9.50
CA LYS A 75 -6.04 -0.84 10.33
C LYS A 75 -7.36 -1.50 9.92
N LYS A 76 -8.37 -0.71 9.52
CA LYS A 76 -9.65 -1.24 9.02
C LYS A 76 -9.47 -1.92 7.67
N GLU A 77 -8.70 -1.31 6.76
CA GLU A 77 -8.37 -1.90 5.46
C GLU A 77 -7.58 -3.21 5.62
N GLN A 78 -6.57 -3.22 6.50
CA GLN A 78 -5.79 -4.44 6.81
C GLN A 78 -6.67 -5.57 7.35
N ALA A 79 -7.64 -5.25 8.22
CA ALA A 79 -8.59 -6.23 8.74
C ALA A 79 -9.50 -6.79 7.63
N ALA A 80 -9.94 -5.95 6.68
CA ALA A 80 -10.73 -6.37 5.53
C ALA A 80 -9.92 -7.28 4.59
N VAL A 81 -8.67 -6.93 4.27
CA VAL A 81 -7.77 -7.75 3.46
C VAL A 81 -7.45 -9.07 4.16
N SER A 82 -7.20 -9.07 5.47
CA SER A 82 -6.93 -10.29 6.22
C SER A 82 -8.11 -11.27 6.19
N ARG A 83 -9.35 -10.77 6.24
CA ARG A 83 -10.55 -11.59 6.06
C ARG A 83 -10.63 -12.16 4.65
N LEU A 84 -10.44 -11.34 3.62
CA LEU A 84 -10.44 -11.79 2.22
C LEU A 84 -9.40 -12.90 1.95
N VAL A 85 -8.18 -12.76 2.50
CA VAL A 85 -7.13 -13.77 2.38
C VAL A 85 -7.52 -15.07 3.08
N LYS A 86 -8.14 -14.97 4.27
CA LYS A 86 -8.62 -16.13 5.02
C LYS A 86 -9.73 -16.86 4.24
N ASP A 87 -10.69 -16.11 3.69
CA ASP A 87 -11.80 -16.66 2.91
C ASP A 87 -11.26 -17.35 1.64
N GLN A 88 -10.28 -16.75 0.94
CA GLN A 88 -9.62 -17.41 -0.20
C GLN A 88 -8.87 -18.68 0.19
N LEU A 89 -8.21 -18.71 1.35
CA LEU A 89 -7.53 -19.90 1.85
C LEU A 89 -8.52 -21.03 2.16
N GLU A 90 -9.69 -20.72 2.72
CA GLU A 90 -10.74 -21.70 2.98
C GLU A 90 -11.34 -22.24 1.68
N VAL A 91 -11.62 -21.39 0.70
CA VAL A 91 -12.05 -21.80 -0.65
C VAL A 91 -11.02 -22.69 -1.33
N THR A 92 -9.73 -22.34 -1.24
CA THR A 92 -8.64 -23.13 -1.84
C THR A 92 -8.48 -24.48 -1.16
N LYS A 93 -8.67 -24.57 0.17
CA LYS A 93 -8.68 -25.84 0.90
C LYS A 93 -9.88 -26.71 0.52
N GLY A 94 -11.05 -26.09 0.30
CA GLY A 94 -12.24 -26.77 -0.23
C GLY A 94 -11.97 -27.38 -1.60
N GLY A 95 -11.46 -26.58 -2.54
CA GLY A 95 -11.08 -27.06 -3.87
C GLY A 95 -9.99 -28.14 -3.84
N ALA A 96 -9.00 -28.04 -2.94
CA ALA A 96 -7.97 -29.08 -2.79
C ALA A 96 -8.54 -30.40 -2.26
N ARG A 97 -9.61 -30.36 -1.44
CA ARG A 97 -10.32 -31.54 -0.98
C ARG A 97 -11.13 -32.19 -2.10
N GLU A 98 -11.85 -31.38 -2.89
CA GLU A 98 -12.59 -31.84 -4.07
C GLU A 98 -11.65 -32.49 -5.09
N ILE A 99 -10.50 -31.87 -5.38
CA ILE A 99 -9.48 -32.45 -6.27
C ILE A 99 -8.95 -33.79 -5.73
N ARG A 100 -8.79 -33.94 -4.41
CA ARG A 100 -8.35 -35.22 -3.82
C ARG A 100 -9.44 -36.30 -3.96
N GLU A 101 -10.70 -35.96 -3.71
CA GLU A 101 -11.82 -36.88 -3.88
C GLU A 101 -12.00 -37.28 -5.35
N ASP A 102 -11.85 -36.33 -6.28
CA ASP A 102 -11.87 -36.61 -7.72
C ASP A 102 -10.66 -37.42 -8.18
N LEU A 103 -9.46 -37.20 -7.62
CA LEU A 103 -8.28 -38.02 -7.87
C LEU A 103 -8.50 -39.48 -7.42
N ASP A 104 -9.14 -39.69 -6.27
CA ASP A 104 -9.44 -41.04 -5.79
C ASP A 104 -10.53 -41.73 -6.62
N ARG A 105 -11.54 -40.99 -7.10
CA ARG A 105 -12.50 -41.49 -8.11
C ARG A 105 -11.81 -41.86 -9.42
N LEU A 106 -10.86 -41.05 -9.88
CA LEU A 106 -10.08 -41.33 -11.10
C LEU A 106 -9.20 -42.56 -10.97
N LYS A 107 -8.55 -42.76 -9.81
CA LYS A 107 -7.80 -44.00 -9.56
C LYS A 107 -8.69 -45.23 -9.63
N GLN A 108 -9.91 -45.15 -9.09
CA GLN A 108 -10.89 -46.23 -9.21
C GLN A 108 -11.31 -46.46 -10.67
N LEU A 109 -11.54 -45.38 -11.43
CA LEU A 109 -11.90 -45.46 -12.86
C LEU A 109 -10.75 -45.92 -13.77
N ALA A 110 -9.50 -45.70 -13.38
CA ALA A 110 -8.30 -46.11 -14.12
C ALA A 110 -8.01 -47.61 -13.98
N ILE A 111 -8.47 -48.26 -12.90
CA ILE A 111 -8.34 -49.71 -12.71
C ILE A 111 -9.21 -50.48 -13.71
N ASP A 112 -10.24 -49.86 -14.28
CA ASP A 112 -11.18 -50.46 -15.24
C ASP A 112 -10.98 -50.04 -16.71
N SER A 113 -9.94 -49.26 -17.05
CA SER A 113 -9.91 -48.56 -18.35
C SER A 113 -8.75 -48.92 -19.27
N GLU A 114 -8.95 -49.92 -20.12
CA GLU A 114 -8.22 -49.99 -21.39
C GLU A 114 -8.60 -48.79 -22.28
N GLY A 115 -7.61 -48.08 -22.82
CA GLY A 115 -7.80 -47.08 -23.88
C GLY A 115 -7.99 -45.61 -23.44
N ARG A 116 -7.75 -45.27 -22.16
CA ARG A 116 -7.80 -43.89 -21.67
C ARG A 116 -6.44 -43.21 -21.71
N SER A 117 -6.45 -41.88 -21.81
CA SER A 117 -5.25 -41.05 -21.77
C SER A 117 -5.49 -39.80 -20.95
N LEU A 118 -4.57 -39.49 -20.06
CA LEU A 118 -4.51 -38.23 -19.33
C LEU A 118 -3.81 -37.19 -20.22
N VAL A 119 -4.46 -36.05 -20.44
CA VAL A 119 -3.97 -34.98 -21.31
C VAL A 119 -3.88 -33.68 -20.54
N ASP A 120 -2.74 -33.00 -20.67
CA ASP A 120 -2.57 -31.61 -20.22
C ASP A 120 -2.64 -30.65 -21.40
N LEU A 121 -3.46 -29.62 -21.26
CA LEU A 121 -3.72 -28.60 -22.27
C LEU A 121 -3.38 -27.21 -21.74
N ASN A 122 -2.66 -26.42 -22.51
CA ASN A 122 -2.50 -24.99 -22.28
C ASN A 122 -3.48 -24.21 -23.15
N VAL A 123 -4.35 -23.44 -22.53
CA VAL A 123 -5.35 -22.59 -23.18
C VAL A 123 -4.91 -21.14 -23.03
N TYR A 124 -4.52 -20.53 -24.16
CA TYR A 124 -3.95 -19.19 -24.20
C TYR A 124 -5.02 -18.13 -24.46
N LEU A 125 -4.86 -17.02 -23.75
CA LEU A 125 -5.85 -15.95 -23.68
C LEU A 125 -5.39 -14.75 -24.51
N ASN A 126 -6.34 -14.08 -25.15
CA ASN A 126 -6.11 -12.83 -25.85
C ASN A 126 -6.08 -11.67 -24.85
N GLY A 127 -5.08 -10.80 -25.02
CA GLY A 127 -4.99 -9.54 -24.27
C GLY A 127 -4.54 -9.69 -22.82
N ARG A 128 -4.68 -8.60 -22.06
CA ARG A 128 -4.36 -8.57 -20.62
C ARG A 128 -5.60 -8.97 -19.82
N THR A 129 -5.63 -10.21 -19.33
CA THR A 129 -6.74 -10.73 -18.52
C THR A 129 -6.28 -10.95 -17.07
N PRO A 130 -6.77 -10.15 -16.10
CA PRO A 130 -6.54 -10.39 -14.68
C PRO A 130 -7.22 -11.71 -14.24
N GLY A 131 -6.60 -12.47 -13.32
CA GLY A 131 -7.15 -13.78 -12.92
C GLY A 131 -8.38 -13.74 -12.00
N LEU A 132 -8.76 -12.56 -11.50
CA LEU A 132 -10.00 -12.32 -10.76
C LEU A 132 -11.10 -11.71 -11.65
N ASP A 133 -10.85 -11.60 -12.95
CA ASP A 133 -11.77 -10.99 -13.90
C ASP A 133 -12.99 -11.88 -14.17
N ALA A 134 -14.16 -11.26 -14.34
CA ALA A 134 -15.39 -12.00 -14.66
C ALA A 134 -15.27 -12.74 -15.99
N GLU A 135 -14.54 -12.16 -16.95
CA GLU A 135 -14.26 -12.78 -18.24
C GLU A 135 -13.39 -14.04 -18.11
N TYR A 136 -12.39 -14.02 -17.20
CA TYR A 136 -11.58 -15.20 -16.91
C TYR A 136 -12.47 -16.37 -16.46
N LYS A 137 -13.40 -16.10 -15.54
CA LYS A 137 -14.35 -17.10 -15.05
C LYS A 137 -15.35 -17.56 -16.10
N ALA A 138 -15.83 -16.66 -16.96
CA ALA A 138 -16.71 -17.02 -18.07
C ALA A 138 -16.04 -18.02 -19.02
N MET A 139 -14.77 -17.78 -19.34
CA MET A 139 -13.99 -18.64 -20.21
C MET A 139 -13.62 -19.98 -19.57
N GLU A 140 -13.27 -20.02 -18.28
CA GLU A 140 -13.09 -21.30 -17.57
C GLU A 140 -14.35 -22.16 -17.74
N ARG A 141 -15.53 -21.58 -17.50
CA ARG A 141 -16.81 -22.26 -17.68
C ARG A 141 -17.02 -22.71 -19.13
N SER A 142 -16.75 -21.86 -20.12
CA SER A 142 -16.91 -22.23 -21.53
C SER A 142 -16.07 -23.43 -21.95
N VAL A 143 -14.90 -23.67 -21.35
CA VAL A 143 -14.11 -24.88 -21.61
C VAL A 143 -14.71 -26.10 -20.90
N PHE A 144 -15.14 -25.96 -19.64
CA PHE A 144 -15.80 -27.04 -18.90
C PHE A 144 -17.15 -27.45 -19.50
N ASP A 145 -17.87 -26.52 -20.13
CA ASP A 145 -19.15 -26.78 -20.79
C ASP A 145 -19.01 -27.63 -22.07
N ILE A 146 -17.77 -27.85 -22.55
CA ILE A 146 -17.51 -28.81 -23.63
C ILE A 146 -17.75 -30.21 -23.07
N ASN A 147 -18.93 -30.72 -23.36
CA ASN A 147 -19.37 -32.05 -22.99
C ASN A 147 -19.39 -32.96 -24.23
N GLN A 148 -18.51 -33.96 -24.26
CA GLN A 148 -18.47 -34.98 -25.30
C GLN A 148 -18.24 -36.35 -24.66
N ALA A 149 -18.79 -37.40 -25.27
CA ALA A 149 -18.62 -38.76 -24.77
C ALA A 149 -17.13 -39.13 -24.70
N GLY A 150 -16.70 -39.68 -23.57
CA GLY A 150 -15.32 -40.08 -23.35
C GLY A 150 -14.36 -38.94 -22.95
N LEU A 151 -14.85 -37.72 -22.68
CA LEU A 151 -14.09 -36.62 -22.09
C LEU A 151 -14.49 -36.40 -20.64
N ILE A 152 -13.52 -36.33 -19.74
CA ILE A 152 -13.72 -35.95 -18.35
C ILE A 152 -12.70 -34.87 -18.00
N TRP A 153 -13.18 -33.68 -17.64
CA TRP A 153 -12.33 -32.61 -17.12
C TRP A 153 -11.97 -32.89 -15.66
N LEU A 154 -10.69 -32.78 -15.30
CA LEU A 154 -10.22 -33.12 -13.96
C LEU A 154 -9.89 -31.88 -13.15
N THR A 155 -9.06 -31.01 -13.71
CA THR A 155 -8.61 -29.80 -13.02
C THR A 155 -8.26 -28.74 -14.04
N ASN A 156 -8.36 -27.49 -13.61
CA ASN A 156 -7.74 -26.38 -14.29
C ASN A 156 -6.96 -25.51 -13.30
N ARG A 157 -5.96 -24.77 -13.78
CA ARG A 157 -5.25 -23.77 -12.98
C ARG A 157 -4.75 -22.59 -13.82
N PRO A 158 -4.85 -21.36 -13.34
CA PRO A 158 -4.21 -20.22 -14.00
C PRO A 158 -2.69 -20.32 -13.87
N VAL A 159 -1.99 -20.04 -14.96
CA VAL A 159 -0.55 -19.79 -14.94
C VAL A 159 -0.33 -18.30 -15.06
N TRP A 160 0.17 -17.71 -13.98
CA TRP A 160 0.39 -16.27 -13.87
C TRP A 160 1.63 -15.84 -14.65
N HIS A 161 1.55 -14.65 -15.25
CA HIS A 161 2.71 -13.96 -15.77
C HIS A 161 3.63 -13.55 -14.61
N SER A 162 4.89 -13.25 -14.92
CA SER A 162 5.90 -12.81 -13.93
C SER A 162 5.51 -11.57 -13.13
N ASP A 163 4.52 -10.80 -13.58
CA ASP A 163 4.02 -9.62 -12.86
C ASP A 163 3.04 -9.97 -11.72
N GLY A 164 2.60 -11.23 -11.60
CA GLY A 164 1.69 -11.70 -10.56
C GLY A 164 0.26 -11.18 -10.67
N VAL A 165 -0.05 -10.38 -11.70
CA VAL A 165 -1.36 -9.73 -11.89
C VAL A 165 -2.12 -10.36 -13.05
N LYS A 166 -1.40 -10.80 -14.08
CA LYS A 166 -2.00 -11.30 -15.33
C LYS A 166 -1.94 -12.82 -15.42
N VAL A 167 -2.98 -13.41 -15.98
CA VAL A 167 -2.94 -14.82 -16.39
C VAL A 167 -2.35 -14.90 -17.79
N SER A 168 -1.29 -15.70 -17.95
CA SER A 168 -0.66 -15.96 -19.25
C SER A 168 -1.46 -17.00 -20.05
N TYR A 169 -1.85 -18.08 -19.38
CA TYR A 169 -2.68 -19.15 -19.94
C TYR A 169 -3.31 -19.94 -18.79
N ILE A 170 -4.30 -20.76 -19.12
CA ILE A 170 -4.92 -21.71 -18.19
C ILE A 170 -4.44 -23.10 -18.56
N ARG A 171 -3.96 -23.85 -17.58
CA ARG A 171 -3.65 -25.27 -17.78
C ARG A 171 -4.85 -26.09 -17.38
N PHE A 172 -5.39 -26.86 -18.32
CA PHE A 172 -6.44 -27.85 -18.07
C PHE A 172 -5.84 -29.25 -18.10
N THR A 173 -6.36 -30.13 -17.27
CA THR A 173 -6.06 -31.56 -17.29
C THR A 173 -7.37 -32.31 -17.51
N ALA A 174 -7.37 -33.21 -18.48
CA ALA A 174 -8.53 -34.01 -18.86
C ALA A 174 -8.15 -35.48 -19.01
N LEU A 175 -9.11 -36.36 -18.77
CA LEU A 175 -9.08 -37.75 -19.16
C LEU A 175 -9.85 -37.91 -20.47
N ILE A 176 -9.25 -38.53 -21.46
CA ILE A 176 -9.87 -38.80 -22.76
C ILE A 176 -9.86 -40.30 -23.07
N GLU A 177 -10.95 -40.81 -23.63
CA GLU A 177 -11.02 -42.12 -24.27
C GLU A 177 -10.56 -41.98 -25.72
N GLY A 178 -9.42 -42.58 -26.07
CA GLY A 178 -8.72 -42.29 -27.33
C GLY A 178 -9.47 -42.71 -28.60
N ASP A 179 -10.42 -43.62 -28.47
CA ASP A 179 -11.34 -44.08 -29.52
C ASP A 179 -12.53 -43.15 -29.73
N LYS A 180 -12.91 -42.36 -28.71
CA LYS A 180 -14.08 -41.46 -28.74
C LYS A 180 -13.71 -39.99 -28.89
N VAL A 181 -12.55 -39.60 -28.38
CA VAL A 181 -12.11 -38.21 -28.32
C VAL A 181 -10.86 -38.01 -29.18
N SER A 182 -11.02 -37.27 -30.27
CA SER A 182 -9.88 -36.76 -31.04
C SER A 182 -9.33 -35.50 -30.36
N LEU A 183 -8.04 -35.55 -30.01
CA LEU A 183 -7.35 -34.44 -29.35
C LEU A 183 -7.36 -33.15 -30.19
N ASP A 184 -7.21 -33.25 -31.51
CA ASP A 184 -7.23 -32.08 -32.38
C ASP A 184 -8.61 -31.43 -32.44
N LYS A 185 -9.67 -32.25 -32.54
CA LYS A 185 -11.05 -31.74 -32.48
C LYS A 185 -11.38 -31.07 -31.15
N LEU A 186 -10.91 -31.65 -30.05
CA LEU A 186 -11.07 -31.07 -28.72
C LEU A 186 -10.38 -29.71 -28.63
N ARG A 187 -9.13 -29.61 -29.10
CA ARG A 187 -8.37 -28.34 -29.12
C ARG A 187 -9.07 -27.27 -29.95
N GLU A 188 -9.57 -27.61 -31.13
CA GLU A 188 -10.36 -26.69 -31.95
C GLU A 188 -11.64 -26.25 -31.24
N GLY A 189 -12.35 -27.18 -30.59
CA GLY A 189 -13.56 -26.90 -29.82
C GLY A 189 -13.29 -25.90 -28.69
N ILE A 190 -12.17 -26.06 -27.98
CA ILE A 190 -11.72 -25.14 -26.92
C ILE A 190 -11.44 -23.75 -27.46
N VAL A 191 -10.76 -23.62 -28.61
CA VAL A 191 -10.50 -22.31 -29.21
C VAL A 191 -11.81 -21.62 -29.63
N LYS A 192 -12.79 -22.39 -30.08
CA LYS A 192 -14.11 -21.87 -30.50
C LYS A 192 -15.07 -21.63 -29.34
N SER A 193 -14.80 -22.15 -28.13
CA SER A 193 -15.76 -22.06 -27.02
C SER A 193 -15.84 -20.67 -26.40
N HIS A 194 -14.81 -19.84 -26.57
CA HIS A 194 -14.80 -18.48 -26.05
C HIS A 194 -13.97 -17.55 -26.94
N GLN A 195 -14.50 -16.36 -27.25
CA GLN A 195 -13.88 -15.37 -28.16
C GLN A 195 -12.47 -14.91 -27.74
N ARG A 196 -12.13 -15.03 -26.46
CA ARG A 196 -10.81 -14.66 -25.93
C ARG A 196 -9.78 -15.79 -25.97
N ILE A 197 -10.17 -17.02 -26.29
CA ILE A 197 -9.21 -18.10 -26.46
C ILE A 197 -8.68 -18.01 -27.89
N TRP A 198 -7.37 -17.89 -28.06
CA TRP A 198 -6.76 -17.86 -29.40
C TRP A 198 -5.96 -19.10 -29.73
N LYS A 199 -5.57 -19.88 -28.72
CA LYS A 199 -4.77 -21.09 -28.92
C LYS A 199 -5.01 -22.10 -27.81
N CYS A 200 -4.99 -23.37 -28.19
CA CYS A 200 -4.96 -24.50 -27.27
C CYS A 200 -3.86 -25.48 -27.70
N ASP A 201 -2.91 -25.76 -26.82
CA ASP A 201 -1.80 -26.69 -27.07
C ASP A 201 -1.88 -27.88 -26.12
N ALA A 202 -1.67 -29.09 -26.64
CA ALA A 202 -1.44 -30.26 -25.80
C ALA A 202 0.02 -30.33 -25.40
N ILE A 203 0.28 -30.33 -24.10
CA ILE A 203 1.63 -30.30 -23.52
C ILE A 203 2.12 -31.71 -23.22
N SER A 204 1.24 -32.56 -22.72
CA SER A 204 1.55 -33.95 -22.45
C SER A 204 0.32 -34.82 -22.63
N THR A 205 0.56 -36.04 -23.09
CA THR A 205 -0.43 -37.11 -23.17
C THR A 205 0.20 -38.34 -22.54
N LEU A 206 -0.41 -38.83 -21.47
CA LEU A 206 -0.01 -40.04 -20.77
C LEU A 206 -1.09 -41.08 -20.99
N LYS A 207 -0.76 -42.18 -21.68
CA LYS A 207 -1.65 -43.34 -21.77
C LYS A 207 -1.74 -44.01 -20.41
N LEU A 208 -2.95 -44.32 -19.97
CA LEU A 208 -3.23 -45.05 -18.73
C LEU A 208 -3.41 -46.54 -19.04
#